data_AF-A0A8D8L808-F1
#
_entry.id   AF-A0A8D8L808-F1
#
_cell.length_a   1.000
_cell.length_b   1.000
_cell.length_c   1.000
_cell.angle_alpha   90.00
_cell.angle_beta   90.00
_cell.angle_gamma   90.00
#
_symmetry.space_group_name_H-M   'P 1'
#
loop_
_entity.id
_entity.type
_entity.pdbx_description
1 polymer ?
#
loop_
_entity_poly.entity_id
_entity_poly.type
_entity_poly.pdbx_seq_one_letter_code
_entity_poly.pdbx_strand_id
1 'polypeptide(L)'
;KCSEGFHIDPTKLTCEPICEHVCKNGFCSAPGECRCNAGYEHFEGSGCQPICEQDCENGFCGAPGKCECSHGYKREANRCVPNCGDEGCPNGICVAPDTCECFTGYKQSEDASSCQLIPEIIYKVDRNPLAYNRAYITYLVPLVVIAVLITSAIVVMIVLRNKRKDYHVGKLGKVRRSAADIADRRSTR
;
A
#
# COMPACT_ATOMS: atom_id res chain seq x y z
N LYS A 1 21.30 -71.67 16.72
CA LYS A 1 22.11 -70.62 16.06
C LYS A 1 21.42 -70.29 14.74
N CYS A 2 21.21 -69.01 14.42
CA CYS A 2 20.57 -68.60 13.17
C CYS A 2 21.58 -68.58 12.00
N SER A 3 21.05 -68.64 10.78
CA SER A 3 21.82 -68.48 9.53
C SER A 3 22.35 -67.05 9.38
N GLU A 4 23.30 -66.85 8.46
CA GLU A 4 23.85 -65.53 8.15
C GLU A 4 22.74 -64.54 7.75
N GLY A 5 22.81 -63.32 8.30
CA GLY A 5 21.80 -62.30 8.07
C GLY A 5 20.52 -62.43 8.92
N PHE A 6 20.48 -63.33 9.91
CA PHE A 6 19.35 -63.49 10.84
C PHE A 6 19.79 -63.35 12.31
N HIS A 7 18.94 -62.76 13.15
CA HIS A 7 19.11 -62.69 14.60
C HIS A 7 18.02 -63.48 15.35
N ILE A 8 18.27 -63.86 16.61
CA ILE A 8 17.25 -64.50 17.45
C ILE A 8 16.37 -63.40 18.08
N ASP A 9 15.06 -63.44 17.86
CA ASP A 9 14.08 -62.70 18.66
C ASP A 9 13.97 -63.38 20.04
N PRO A 10 14.40 -62.73 21.14
CA PRO A 10 14.41 -63.35 22.47
C PRO A 10 13.01 -63.58 23.05
N THR A 11 11.97 -62.93 22.49
CA THR A 11 10.58 -63.07 22.94
C THR A 11 9.87 -64.24 22.26
N LYS A 12 10.17 -64.48 20.97
CA LYS A 12 9.55 -65.54 20.18
C LYS A 12 10.43 -66.78 20.02
N LEU A 13 11.72 -66.69 20.38
CA LEU A 13 12.74 -67.72 20.14
C LEU A 13 12.83 -68.14 18.65
N THR A 14 12.58 -67.21 17.74
CA THR A 14 12.64 -67.42 16.28
C THR A 14 13.79 -66.65 15.64
N CYS A 15 14.24 -67.10 14.47
CA CYS A 15 15.25 -66.39 13.68
C CYS A 15 14.56 -65.39 12.74
N GLU A 16 14.76 -64.10 12.98
CA GLU A 16 14.22 -63.00 12.15
C GLU A 16 15.33 -62.37 11.31
N PRO A 17 15.04 -61.95 10.06
CA PRO A 17 16.03 -61.37 9.16
C PRO A 17 16.50 -59.98 9.62
N ILE A 18 17.77 -59.68 9.39
CA ILE A 18 18.41 -58.39 9.68
C ILE A 18 18.30 -57.50 8.43
N CYS A 19 17.74 -56.30 8.58
CA CYS A 19 17.74 -55.27 7.53
C CYS A 19 19.01 -54.39 7.60
N GLU A 20 19.48 -53.88 6.45
CA GLU A 20 20.62 -52.93 6.39
C GLU A 20 20.33 -51.58 7.08
N HIS A 21 19.06 -51.16 7.07
CA HIS A 21 18.56 -49.96 7.76
C HIS A 21 17.32 -50.27 8.59
N VAL A 22 16.93 -49.36 9.49
CA VAL A 22 15.66 -49.47 10.22
C VAL A 22 14.52 -49.41 9.20
N CYS A 23 13.91 -50.56 8.89
CA CYS A 23 12.77 -50.70 7.98
C CYS A 23 11.50 -50.13 8.63
N LYS A 24 11.50 -48.82 8.90
CA LYS A 24 10.39 -48.09 9.52
C LYS A 24 9.21 -48.10 8.56
N ASN A 25 8.01 -48.39 9.07
CA ASN A 25 6.79 -48.59 8.27
C ASN A 25 6.85 -49.73 7.25
N GLY A 26 7.69 -50.73 7.51
CA GLY A 26 7.75 -51.96 6.75
C GLY A 26 8.14 -53.14 7.65
N PHE A 27 8.54 -54.24 7.01
CA PHE A 27 9.10 -55.41 7.66
C PHE A 27 10.24 -56.00 6.82
N CYS A 28 11.19 -56.64 7.49
CA CYS A 28 12.27 -57.36 6.82
C CYS A 28 11.70 -58.68 6.25
N SER A 29 11.65 -58.79 4.92
CA SER A 29 11.14 -59.99 4.25
C SER A 29 12.24 -61.03 3.99
N ALA A 30 13.48 -60.57 3.86
CA ALA A 30 14.71 -61.35 3.79
C ALA A 30 15.88 -60.51 4.34
N PRO A 31 17.06 -61.10 4.61
CA PRO A 31 18.24 -60.33 5.00
C PRO A 31 18.54 -59.24 3.97
N GLY A 32 18.68 -58.00 4.44
CA GLY A 32 18.88 -56.82 3.58
C GLY A 32 17.64 -56.35 2.80
N GLU A 33 16.51 -57.07 2.82
CA GLU A 33 15.32 -56.74 2.01
C GLU A 33 14.17 -56.19 2.87
N CYS A 34 13.97 -54.87 2.80
CA CYS A 34 12.86 -54.17 3.44
C CYS A 34 11.63 -54.14 2.54
N ARG A 35 10.52 -54.68 3.02
CA ARG A 35 9.21 -54.64 2.33
C ARG A 35 8.28 -53.66 3.03
N CYS A 36 7.75 -52.70 2.28
CA CYS A 36 6.90 -51.64 2.83
C CYS A 36 5.48 -52.12 3.13
N ASN A 37 4.89 -51.58 4.20
CA ASN A 37 3.50 -51.80 4.53
C ASN A 37 2.57 -51.18 3.48
N ALA A 38 1.31 -51.60 3.45
CA ALA A 38 0.32 -51.04 2.54
C ALA A 38 0.22 -49.52 2.68
N GLY A 39 0.25 -48.80 1.55
CA GLY A 39 0.25 -47.33 1.53
C GLY A 39 1.63 -46.69 1.77
N TYR A 40 2.70 -47.47 1.82
CA TYR A 40 4.08 -46.98 1.88
C TYR A 40 4.90 -47.50 0.70
N GLU A 41 5.89 -46.73 0.28
CA GLU A 41 6.81 -47.04 -0.81
C GLU A 41 8.27 -46.86 -0.36
N HIS A 42 9.19 -47.51 -1.08
CA HIS A 42 10.59 -47.47 -0.75
C HIS A 42 11.20 -46.11 -1.10
N PHE A 43 11.92 -45.50 -0.16
CA PHE A 43 12.66 -44.26 -0.34
C PHE A 43 14.14 -44.49 -0.06
N GLU A 44 15.00 -44.04 -0.97
CA GLU A 44 16.43 -44.29 -0.92
C GLU A 44 17.03 -43.82 0.43
N GLY A 45 17.69 -44.74 1.14
CA GLY A 45 18.42 -44.46 2.37
C GLY A 45 17.60 -44.28 3.65
N SER A 46 16.26 -44.24 3.61
CA SER A 46 15.42 -44.03 4.81
C SER A 46 14.34 -45.11 5.07
N GLY A 47 14.22 -46.11 4.19
CA GLY A 47 13.27 -47.21 4.34
C GLY A 47 11.96 -46.93 3.61
N CYS A 48 10.82 -47.00 4.32
CA CYS A 48 9.50 -46.87 3.72
C CYS A 48 8.82 -45.54 4.06
N GLN A 49 8.57 -44.72 3.04
CA GLN A 49 7.85 -43.45 3.15
C GLN A 49 6.37 -43.63 2.79
N PRO A 50 5.45 -42.85 3.38
CA PRO A 50 4.04 -42.92 3.04
C PRO A 50 3.79 -42.43 1.61
N ILE A 51 2.92 -43.14 0.89
CA ILE A 51 2.44 -42.73 -0.42
C ILE A 51 1.43 -41.59 -0.25
N CYS A 52 1.68 -40.49 -0.95
CA CYS A 52 0.83 -39.31 -0.93
C CYS A 52 -0.43 -39.45 -1.78
N GLU A 53 -1.45 -38.64 -1.47
CA GLU A 53 -2.50 -38.32 -2.46
C GLU A 53 -1.84 -37.61 -3.67
N GLN A 54 -2.39 -37.79 -4.88
CA GLN A 54 -1.79 -37.29 -6.12
C GLN A 54 -1.61 -35.76 -6.20
N ASP A 55 -2.14 -34.99 -5.24
CA ASP A 55 -2.15 -33.52 -5.22
C ASP A 55 -1.44 -32.89 -3.99
N CYS A 56 -0.51 -33.59 -3.33
CA CYS A 56 0.23 -33.06 -2.17
C CYS A 56 1.38 -32.09 -2.53
N GLU A 57 1.12 -31.16 -3.45
CA GLU A 57 2.06 -30.08 -3.78
C GLU A 57 2.15 -29.09 -2.61
N ASN A 58 3.35 -28.60 -2.28
CA ASN A 58 3.61 -27.73 -1.12
C ASN A 58 3.26 -28.35 0.25
N GLY A 59 3.34 -29.67 0.34
CA GLY A 59 3.15 -30.43 1.56
C GLY A 59 4.09 -31.62 1.66
N PHE A 60 3.91 -32.39 2.71
CA PHE A 60 4.55 -33.68 2.93
C PHE A 60 3.54 -34.69 3.46
N CYS A 61 3.81 -35.97 3.30
CA CYS A 61 2.92 -37.01 3.80
C CYS A 61 3.36 -37.46 5.18
N GLY A 62 2.58 -37.08 6.20
CA GLY A 62 2.77 -37.60 7.56
C GLY A 62 2.28 -39.05 7.71
N ALA A 63 1.35 -39.46 6.86
CA ALA A 63 0.79 -40.81 6.81
C ALA A 63 0.29 -41.14 5.38
N PRO A 64 0.06 -42.43 5.05
CA PRO A 64 -0.48 -42.82 3.75
C PRO A 64 -1.80 -42.10 3.45
N GLY A 65 -1.90 -41.51 2.26
CA GLY A 65 -3.08 -40.77 1.83
C GLY A 65 -3.38 -39.50 2.64
N LYS A 66 -2.45 -39.02 3.47
CA LYS A 66 -2.64 -37.80 4.28
C LYS A 66 -1.56 -36.77 3.94
N CYS A 67 -1.97 -35.72 3.22
CA CYS A 67 -1.12 -34.56 2.98
C CYS A 67 -1.17 -33.58 4.17
N GLU A 68 0.01 -33.23 4.67
CA GLU A 68 0.24 -32.18 5.66
C GLU A 68 0.94 -31.00 4.98
N CYS A 69 0.35 -29.80 5.05
CA CYS A 69 0.89 -28.65 4.35
C CYS A 69 2.19 -28.15 4.98
N SER A 70 3.14 -27.76 4.14
CA SER A 70 4.41 -27.17 4.58
C SER A 70 4.18 -25.85 5.29
N HIS A 71 5.18 -25.39 6.04
CA HIS A 71 5.11 -24.11 6.73
C HIS A 71 4.78 -22.96 5.76
N GLY A 72 3.83 -22.11 6.14
CA GLY A 72 3.34 -21.02 5.29
C GLY A 72 2.28 -21.43 4.26
N TYR A 73 1.86 -22.70 4.22
CA TYR A 73 0.76 -23.19 3.40
C TYR A 73 -0.41 -23.66 4.26
N LYS A 74 -1.62 -23.57 3.72
CA LYS A 74 -2.86 -24.03 4.37
C LYS A 74 -3.61 -24.99 3.47
N ARG A 75 -4.38 -25.88 4.09
CA ARG A 75 -5.24 -26.82 3.36
C ARG A 75 -6.44 -26.05 2.81
N GLU A 76 -6.61 -26.09 1.50
CA GLU A 76 -7.82 -25.64 0.82
C GLU A 76 -8.32 -26.78 -0.08
N ALA A 77 -9.48 -27.35 0.25
CA ALA A 77 -9.96 -28.62 -0.29
C ALA A 77 -8.89 -29.73 -0.17
N ASN A 78 -8.39 -30.25 -1.29
CA ASN A 78 -7.44 -31.36 -1.33
C ASN A 78 -5.99 -30.93 -1.62
N ARG A 79 -5.70 -29.63 -1.61
CA ARG A 79 -4.39 -29.06 -1.98
C ARG A 79 -3.86 -28.13 -0.89
N CYS A 80 -2.54 -27.97 -0.86
CA CYS A 80 -1.89 -26.98 0.00
C CYS A 80 -1.67 -25.70 -0.79
N VAL A 81 -2.42 -24.66 -0.44
CA VAL A 81 -2.33 -23.33 -1.04
C VAL A 81 -1.50 -22.41 -0.14
N PRO A 82 -0.84 -21.38 -0.69
CA PRO A 82 -0.08 -20.47 0.13
C PRO A 82 -0.98 -19.74 1.13
N ASN A 83 -0.47 -19.51 2.34
CA ASN A 83 -1.13 -18.75 3.38
C ASN A 83 -0.64 -17.30 3.34
N CYS A 84 -1.55 -16.36 3.06
CA CYS A 84 -1.29 -14.92 3.09
C CYS A 84 -2.05 -14.23 4.23
N GLY A 85 -2.29 -14.95 5.34
CA GLY A 85 -3.05 -14.45 6.49
C GLY A 85 -4.58 -14.53 6.33
N ASP A 86 -5.28 -14.01 7.33
CA ASP A 86 -6.75 -14.10 7.43
C ASP A 86 -7.46 -13.21 6.39
N GLU A 87 -6.90 -12.05 6.09
CA GLU A 87 -7.45 -11.14 5.06
C GLU A 87 -7.05 -11.54 3.63
N GLY A 88 -6.05 -12.42 3.48
CA GLY A 88 -5.53 -12.84 2.19
C GLY A 88 -4.84 -11.70 1.42
N CYS A 89 -5.04 -11.65 0.10
CA CYS A 89 -4.45 -10.64 -0.78
C CYS A 89 -5.55 -9.75 -1.41
N PRO A 90 -6.08 -8.75 -0.70
CA PRO A 90 -7.03 -7.82 -1.30
C PRO A 90 -6.37 -7.09 -2.48
N ASN A 91 -7.04 -7.07 -3.63
CA ASN A 91 -6.51 -6.54 -4.91
C ASN A 91 -5.25 -7.25 -5.43
N GLY A 92 -5.10 -8.53 -5.13
CA GLY A 92 -4.04 -9.37 -5.68
C GLY A 92 -4.39 -10.85 -5.60
N ILE A 93 -3.39 -11.69 -5.82
CA ILE A 93 -3.47 -13.13 -5.68
C ILE A 93 -2.31 -13.63 -4.83
N CYS A 94 -2.57 -14.63 -3.97
CA CYS A 94 -1.57 -15.21 -3.07
C CYS A 94 -0.74 -16.23 -3.86
N VAL A 95 0.52 -15.90 -4.15
CA VAL A 95 1.39 -16.71 -5.03
C VAL A 95 2.44 -17.51 -4.25
N ALA A 96 2.75 -17.07 -3.03
CA ALA A 96 3.65 -17.74 -2.10
C ALA A 96 3.26 -17.32 -0.66
N PRO A 97 3.76 -18.02 0.38
CA PRO A 97 3.48 -17.64 1.76
C PRO A 97 3.79 -16.17 2.01
N ASP A 98 2.84 -15.46 2.61
CA ASP A 98 2.91 -14.01 2.90
C ASP A 98 3.27 -13.13 1.68
N THR A 99 3.05 -13.63 0.47
CA THR A 99 3.45 -12.96 -0.78
C THR A 99 2.26 -12.80 -1.71
N CYS A 100 1.88 -11.54 -1.94
CA CYS A 100 0.79 -11.17 -2.84
C CYS A 100 1.34 -10.65 -4.17
N GLU A 101 0.89 -11.24 -5.28
CA GLU A 101 1.02 -10.63 -6.60
C GLU A 101 -0.16 -9.68 -6.83
N CYS A 102 0.14 -8.39 -6.90
CA CYS A 102 -0.88 -7.34 -6.97
C CYS A 102 -1.44 -7.17 -8.38
N PHE A 103 -2.74 -6.89 -8.48
CA PHE A 103 -3.37 -6.55 -9.76
C PHE A 103 -2.84 -5.23 -10.33
N THR A 104 -3.07 -5.02 -11.62
CA THR A 104 -2.64 -3.80 -12.31
C THR A 104 -3.16 -2.55 -11.59
N GLY A 105 -2.23 -1.66 -11.26
CA GLY A 105 -2.53 -0.42 -10.56
C GLY A 105 -2.38 -0.48 -9.03
N TYR A 106 -1.97 -1.63 -8.50
CA TYR A 106 -1.66 -1.81 -7.09
C TYR A 106 -0.19 -2.23 -6.90
N LYS A 107 0.37 -1.94 -5.72
CA LYS A 107 1.72 -2.28 -5.25
C LYS A 107 1.62 -2.88 -3.84
N GLN A 108 2.47 -3.86 -3.54
CA GLN A 108 2.54 -4.47 -2.21
C GLN A 108 2.93 -3.42 -1.15
N SER A 109 2.14 -3.37 -0.07
CA SER A 109 2.41 -2.55 1.12
C SER A 109 3.70 -2.97 1.82
N GLU A 110 4.29 -2.06 2.61
CA GLU A 110 5.48 -2.37 3.43
C GLU A 110 5.22 -3.51 4.45
N ASP A 111 3.95 -3.74 4.81
CA ASP A 111 3.51 -4.84 5.69
C ASP A 111 3.24 -6.17 4.97
N ALA A 112 3.65 -6.30 3.69
CA ALA A 112 3.64 -7.48 2.81
C ALA A 112 2.29 -8.19 2.55
N SER A 113 1.22 -7.85 3.27
CA SER A 113 -0.06 -8.56 3.30
C SER A 113 -1.19 -7.88 2.52
N SER A 114 -0.95 -6.72 1.91
CA SER A 114 -1.99 -5.97 1.22
C SER A 114 -1.47 -5.23 -0.01
N CYS A 115 -2.25 -5.25 -1.10
CA CYS A 115 -1.96 -4.51 -2.32
C CYS A 115 -2.67 -3.14 -2.27
N GLN A 116 -1.86 -2.08 -2.24
CA GLN A 116 -2.31 -0.69 -2.18
C GLN A 116 -2.22 -0.01 -3.55
N LEU A 117 -3.12 0.92 -3.83
CA LEU A 117 -3.13 1.67 -5.11
C LEU A 117 -1.80 2.39 -5.33
N ILE A 118 -1.26 2.31 -6.54
CA ILE A 118 -0.06 3.04 -6.94
C ILE A 118 -0.38 4.56 -6.96
N PRO A 119 0.28 5.39 -6.14
CA PRO A 119 -0.01 6.83 -6.06
C PRO A 119 0.17 7.56 -7.41
N GLU A 120 1.06 7.07 -8.28
CA GLU A 120 1.29 7.65 -9.60
C GLU A 120 0.07 7.56 -10.53
N ILE A 121 -0.82 6.58 -10.33
CA ILE A 121 -2.06 6.45 -11.11
C ILE A 121 -3.13 7.41 -10.55
N ILE A 122 -3.22 7.56 -9.23
CA ILE A 122 -4.12 8.52 -8.56
C ILE A 122 -3.82 9.95 -9.06
N TYR A 123 -2.55 10.32 -9.15
CA TYR A 123 -2.15 11.65 -9.64
C TYR A 123 -2.44 11.91 -11.13
N LYS A 124 -2.64 10.87 -11.94
CA LYS A 124 -3.10 11.04 -13.34
C LYS A 124 -4.62 11.13 -13.46
N VAL A 125 -5.38 10.59 -12.52
CA VAL A 125 -6.85 10.67 -12.53
C VAL A 125 -7.34 12.03 -12.00
N ASP A 126 -6.59 12.69 -11.10
CA ASP A 126 -6.98 13.98 -10.50
C ASP A 126 -6.21 15.22 -10.99
N ARG A 127 -5.29 15.08 -11.95
CA ARG A 127 -4.87 16.25 -12.73
C ARG A 127 -5.89 16.51 -13.83
N ASN A 128 -7.03 17.04 -13.42
CA ASN A 128 -7.84 17.84 -14.32
C ASN A 128 -7.40 19.32 -14.18
N PRO A 129 -6.38 19.79 -14.95
CA PRO A 129 -5.86 21.17 -14.85
C PRO A 129 -6.94 22.24 -15.10
N LEU A 130 -8.11 21.84 -15.58
CA LEU A 130 -9.26 22.71 -15.79
C LEU A 130 -9.93 23.16 -14.48
N ALA A 131 -9.91 22.35 -13.41
CA ALA A 131 -10.62 22.70 -12.16
C ALA A 131 -9.90 23.81 -11.36
N TYR A 132 -8.58 23.71 -11.20
CA TYR A 132 -7.75 24.73 -10.57
C TYR A 132 -7.80 26.05 -11.33
N ASN A 133 -7.62 26.00 -12.65
CA ASN A 133 -7.70 27.17 -13.51
C ASN A 133 -9.11 27.80 -13.50
N ARG A 134 -10.17 26.98 -13.38
CA ARG A 134 -11.55 27.48 -13.27
C ARG A 134 -11.82 28.20 -11.95
N ALA A 135 -11.37 27.67 -10.81
CA ALA A 135 -11.54 28.34 -9.52
C ALA A 135 -10.76 29.67 -9.46
N TYR A 136 -9.53 29.69 -9.96
CA TYR A 136 -8.70 30.90 -10.03
C TYR A 136 -9.33 31.99 -10.91
N ILE A 137 -9.78 31.63 -12.12
CA ILE A 137 -10.43 32.57 -13.05
C ILE A 137 -11.79 33.05 -12.52
N THR A 138 -12.55 32.19 -11.84
CA THR A 138 -13.92 32.53 -11.40
C THR A 138 -13.94 33.37 -10.13
N TYR A 139 -13.00 33.15 -9.21
CA TYR A 139 -13.05 33.80 -7.89
C TYR A 139 -11.92 34.83 -7.69
N LEU A 140 -10.68 34.50 -8.07
CA LEU A 140 -9.54 35.36 -7.75
C LEU A 140 -9.42 36.54 -8.73
N VAL A 141 -9.60 36.31 -10.02
CA VAL A 141 -9.53 37.38 -11.03
C VAL A 141 -10.61 38.46 -10.80
N PRO A 142 -11.88 38.14 -10.56
CA PRO A 142 -12.90 39.17 -10.30
C PRO A 142 -12.64 39.94 -9.01
N LEU A 143 -12.13 39.29 -7.96
CA LEU A 143 -11.77 39.97 -6.71
C LEU A 143 -10.65 41.00 -6.93
N VAL A 144 -9.62 40.65 -7.71
CA VAL A 144 -8.54 41.58 -8.05
C VAL A 144 -9.07 42.75 -8.88
N VAL A 145 -9.93 42.49 -9.87
CA VAL A 145 -10.54 43.54 -10.70
C VAL A 145 -11.40 44.48 -9.85
N ILE A 146 -12.23 43.94 -8.94
CA ILE A 146 -13.05 44.73 -8.02
C ILE A 146 -12.15 45.59 -7.12
N ALA A 147 -11.07 45.04 -6.57
CA ALA A 147 -10.14 45.80 -5.73
C ALA A 147 -9.47 46.95 -6.52
N VAL A 148 -9.06 46.72 -7.77
CA VAL A 148 -8.48 47.75 -8.65
C VAL A 148 -9.51 48.84 -8.97
N LEU A 149 -10.77 48.48 -9.25
CA LEU A 149 -11.82 49.45 -9.51
C LEU A 149 -12.13 50.30 -8.27
N ILE A 150 -12.21 49.68 -7.09
CA ILE A 150 -12.45 50.39 -5.82
C ILE A 150 -11.30 51.35 -5.53
N THR A 151 -10.05 50.91 -5.64
CA THR A 151 -8.88 51.77 -5.40
C THR A 151 -8.83 52.93 -6.39
N SER A 152 -9.10 52.70 -7.67
CA SER A 152 -9.14 53.76 -8.68
C SER A 152 -10.23 54.80 -8.39
N ALA A 153 -11.43 54.37 -7.98
CA ALA A 153 -12.52 55.25 -7.60
C ALA A 153 -12.19 56.08 -6.34
N ILE A 154 -11.55 55.47 -5.34
CA ILE A 154 -11.09 56.17 -4.13
C ILE A 154 -10.05 57.23 -4.49
N VAL A 155 -9.06 56.90 -5.33
CA VAL A 155 -8.04 57.87 -5.79
C VAL A 155 -8.70 59.03 -6.52
N VAL A 156 -9.62 58.75 -7.46
CA VAL A 156 -10.37 59.80 -8.18
C VAL A 156 -11.16 60.66 -7.22
N MET A 157 -11.87 60.08 -6.25
CA MET A 157 -12.61 60.81 -5.22
C MET A 157 -11.69 61.70 -4.38
N ILE A 158 -10.52 61.21 -3.97
CA ILE A 158 -9.52 61.99 -3.23
C ILE A 158 -9.04 63.17 -4.08
N VAL A 159 -8.67 62.92 -5.34
CA VAL A 159 -8.22 63.97 -6.27
C VAL A 159 -9.32 65.02 -6.50
N LEU A 160 -10.56 64.60 -6.72
CA LEU A 160 -11.71 65.50 -6.89
C LEU A 160 -12.02 66.29 -5.61
N ARG A 161 -11.92 65.67 -4.43
CA ARG A 161 -12.08 66.37 -3.14
C ARG A 161 -10.97 67.39 -2.91
N ASN A 162 -9.73 67.05 -3.27
CA ASN A 162 -8.60 67.97 -3.19
C ASN A 162 -8.78 69.15 -4.16
N LYS A 163 -9.13 68.90 -5.43
CA LYS A 163 -9.49 69.93 -6.42
C LYS A 163 -10.63 70.85 -5.94
N ARG A 164 -11.66 70.29 -5.27
CA ARG A 164 -12.77 71.09 -4.72
C ARG A 164 -12.31 71.97 -3.55
N LYS A 165 -11.43 71.46 -2.67
CA LYS A 165 -10.81 72.26 -1.59
C LYS A 165 -10.02 73.43 -2.17
N ASP A 166 -9.23 73.19 -3.23
CA ASP A 166 -8.48 74.26 -3.90
C ASP A 166 -9.41 75.31 -4.53
N TYR A 167 -10.54 74.89 -5.13
CA TYR A 167 -11.55 75.81 -5.67
C TYR A 167 -12.19 76.71 -4.60
N HIS A 168 -12.47 76.17 -3.40
CA HIS A 168 -13.01 76.95 -2.28
C HIS A 168 -11.97 77.88 -1.64
N VAL A 169 -10.71 77.44 -1.49
CA VAL A 169 -9.61 78.29 -0.98
C VAL A 169 -9.29 79.43 -1.96
N GLY A 170 -9.31 79.17 -3.27
CA GLY A 170 -9.17 80.20 -4.32
C GLY A 170 -10.31 81.24 -4.33
N LYS A 171 -11.52 80.85 -3.91
CA LYS A 171 -12.66 81.78 -3.78
C LYS A 171 -12.52 82.71 -2.56
N LEU A 172 -11.91 82.25 -1.47
CA LEU A 172 -11.55 83.10 -0.33
C LEU A 172 -10.35 84.02 -0.62
N GLY A 173 -9.41 83.59 -1.48
CA GLY A 173 -8.27 84.40 -1.92
C GLY A 173 -8.62 85.61 -2.79
N LYS A 174 -9.76 85.58 -3.51
CA LYS A 174 -10.24 86.72 -4.31
C LYS A 174 -11.05 87.77 -3.53
N VAL A 175 -11.51 87.49 -2.31
CA VAL A 175 -12.23 88.48 -1.49
C VAL A 175 -11.27 89.41 -0.73
N ARG A 176 -10.00 89.03 -0.55
CA ARG A 176 -8.99 89.81 0.20
C ARG A 176 -8.12 90.76 -0.65
N ARG A 177 -8.42 90.97 -1.94
CA ARG A 177 -7.65 91.86 -2.84
C ARG A 177 -8.44 93.05 -3.41
N SER A 178 -9.48 93.52 -2.72
CA SER A 178 -10.22 94.73 -3.12
C SER A 178 -10.41 95.75 -1.99
N ALA A 179 -9.47 95.80 -1.04
CA ALA A 179 -9.42 96.85 -0.02
C ALA A 179 -7.96 97.21 0.30
N ALA A 180 -7.25 97.71 -0.71
CA ALA A 180 -6.06 98.52 -0.54
C ALA A 180 -6.10 99.58 -1.62
N ASP A 181 -6.57 100.77 -1.26
CA ASP A 181 -5.97 102.07 -1.61
C ASP A 181 -6.96 103.19 -1.27
N ILE A 182 -6.61 103.99 -0.27
CA ILE A 182 -6.50 105.45 -0.36
C ILE A 182 -5.69 105.88 0.86
N ALA A 183 -4.53 106.44 0.54
CA ALA A 183 -3.59 107.07 1.44
C ALA A 183 -4.12 108.38 2.04
N ASP A 184 -3.41 108.83 3.07
CA ASP A 184 -3.13 110.23 3.36
C ASP A 184 -4.27 111.09 3.95
N ARG A 185 -4.16 111.40 5.25
CA ARG A 185 -3.86 112.76 5.74
C ARG A 185 -3.90 112.86 7.27
N ARG A 186 -2.76 113.29 7.81
CA ARG A 186 -2.57 114.41 8.75
C ARG A 186 -3.69 114.72 9.77
N SER A 187 -3.24 114.84 11.03
CA SER A 187 -3.48 115.98 11.92
C SER A 187 -4.93 116.22 12.39
N THR A 188 -5.21 116.02 13.68
CA THR A 188 -5.50 117.11 14.63
C THR A 188 -6.03 116.58 15.96
N ARG A 189 -5.47 117.14 17.05
CA ARG A 189 -5.91 117.15 18.46
C ARG A 189 -5.78 115.89 19.31
#